data_AF-A0A6P1PYE9-F1
#
_entry.id   AF-A0A6P1PYE9-F1
#
_cell.length_a   1.000
_cell.length_b   1.000
_cell.length_c   1.000
_cell.angle_alpha   90.00
_cell.angle_beta   90.00
_cell.angle_gamma   90.00
#
_symmetry.space_group_name_H-M   'P 1'
#
loop_
_entity.id
_entity.type
_entity.pdbx_description
1 polymer ?
#
loop_
_entity_poly.entity_id
_entity_poly.type
_entity_poly.pdbx_seq_one_letter_code
_entity_poly.pdbx_strand_id
1 'polypeptide(L)' 'MKTLNAQEVHMVSGAGIADALKGINTALTNINAKLDSANKALENATQPGEQIGLTYKTIGLSIASSILTAISERLAAKSA' A
#
# COMPACT_ATOMS: atom_id res chain seq x y z
N MET A 1 1.66 -19.45 -35.99
CA MET A 1 1.55 -18.32 -35.03
C MET A 1 0.53 -18.71 -34.00
N LYS A 2 0.85 -18.61 -32.70
CA LYS A 2 -0.10 -18.91 -31.62
C LYS A 2 -0.84 -17.61 -31.29
N THR A 3 -2.16 -17.61 -31.40
CA THR A 3 -2.99 -16.47 -30.97
C THR A 3 -3.06 -16.48 -29.45
N LEU A 4 -2.62 -15.40 -28.81
CA LEU A 4 -2.69 -15.24 -27.35
C LEU A 4 -4.14 -14.95 -26.94
N ASN A 5 -4.59 -15.55 -25.84
CA ASN A 5 -5.91 -15.24 -25.29
C ASN A 5 -5.89 -13.87 -24.59
N ALA A 6 -7.06 -13.30 -24.29
CA ALA A 6 -7.18 -11.96 -23.70
C ALA A 6 -6.40 -11.79 -22.39
N GLN A 7 -6.30 -12.84 -21.57
CA GLN A 7 -5.60 -12.83 -20.29
C GLN A 7 -4.08 -12.88 -20.47
N GLU A 8 -3.60 -13.65 -21.45
CA GLU A 8 -2.21 -13.65 -21.88
C GLU A 8 -1.82 -12.29 -22.50
N VAL A 9 -2.68 -11.69 -23.32
CA VAL A 9 -2.47 -10.33 -23.83
C VAL A 9 -2.41 -9.32 -22.67
N HIS A 10 -3.30 -9.41 -21.68
CA HIS A 10 -3.30 -8.51 -20.51
C HIS A 10 -2.03 -8.62 -19.65
N MET A 11 -1.47 -9.83 -19.55
CA MET A 11 -0.26 -10.11 -18.79
C MET A 11 1.02 -9.69 -19.54
N VAL A 12 1.03 -9.85 -20.87
CA VAL A 12 2.20 -9.55 -21.72
C VAL A 12 2.24 -8.07 -22.14
N SER A 13 1.10 -7.36 -22.11
CA SER A 13 0.99 -5.93 -22.49
C SER A 13 1.31 -4.94 -21.37
N GLY A 14 1.61 -5.40 -20.15
CA GLY A 14 1.86 -4.52 -18.99
C GLY A 14 0.59 -3.97 -18.32
N ALA A 15 -0.60 -4.22 -18.88
CA ALA A 15 -1.88 -3.81 -18.30
C ALA A 15 -2.11 -4.37 -16.89
N GLY A 16 -1.75 -5.63 -16.65
CA GLY A 16 -1.79 -6.23 -15.31
C GLY A 16 -0.87 -5.57 -14.27
N ILE A 17 0.26 -4.98 -14.71
CA ILE A 17 1.16 -4.22 -13.82
C ILE A 17 0.55 -2.86 -13.49
N ALA A 18 -0.05 -2.18 -14.48
CA ALA A 18 -0.72 -0.91 -14.26
C ALA A 18 -1.89 -1.02 -13.27
N ASP A 19 -2.71 -2.07 -13.37
CA ASP A 19 -3.81 -2.34 -12.43
C ASP A 19 -3.28 -2.62 -11.02
N ALA A 20 -2.22 -3.41 -10.90
CA ALA A 20 -1.58 -3.70 -9.61
C ALA A 20 -0.99 -2.44 -8.96
N LEU A 21 -0.32 -1.57 -9.73
CA LEU A 21 0.18 -0.27 -9.25
C LEU A 21 -0.96 0.64 -8.78
N LYS A 22 -2.09 0.67 -9.49
CA LYS A 22 -3.29 1.43 -9.09
C LYS A 22 -3.88 0.92 -7.78
N GLY A 23 -3.93 -0.40 -7.60
CA GLY A 23 -4.34 -1.04 -6.35
C GLY A 23 -3.42 -0.68 -5.18
N ILE A 24 -2.09 -0.75 -5.40
CA ILE A 24 -1.08 -0.39 -4.40
C ILE A 24 -1.19 1.09 -4.01
N ASN A 25 -1.35 2.00 -4.99
CA ASN A 25 -1.54 3.42 -4.71
C ASN A 25 -2.78 3.68 -3.84
N THR A 26 -3.90 3.00 -4.14
CA THR A 26 -5.12 3.09 -3.33
C THR A 26 -4.90 2.59 -1.90
N ALA A 27 -4.16 1.49 -1.73
CA ALA A 27 -3.80 0.96 -0.42
C ALA A 27 -2.90 1.93 0.37
N LEU A 28 -1.90 2.53 -0.28
CA LEU A 28 -1.02 3.53 0.33
C LEU A 28 -1.80 4.78 0.77
N THR A 29 -2.73 5.29 -0.05
CA THR A 29 -3.61 6.41 0.35
C THR A 29 -4.40 6.07 1.61
N ASN A 30 -4.98 4.87 1.68
CA ASN A 30 -5.74 4.43 2.85
C ASN A 30 -4.86 4.25 4.11
N ILE A 31 -3.65 3.71 3.96
CA ILE A 31 -2.69 3.58 5.06
C ILE A 31 -2.29 4.95 5.58
N ASN A 32 -1.99 5.90 4.70
CA ASN A 32 -1.62 7.26 5.08
C ASN A 32 -2.76 7.98 5.81
N ALA A 33 -4.01 7.83 5.35
CA ALA A 33 -5.17 8.37 6.07
C ALA A 33 -5.34 7.76 7.47
N LYS A 34 -5.10 6.45 7.61
CA LYS A 34 -5.13 5.76 8.92
C LYS A 34 -3.97 6.18 9.82
N LEU A 35 -2.78 6.42 9.26
CA LEU A 35 -1.62 6.95 10.00
C LEU A 35 -1.89 8.35 10.53
N ASP A 36 -2.39 9.24 9.69
CA ASP A 36 -2.78 10.61 10.11
C ASP A 36 -3.82 10.57 11.23
N SER A 37 -4.84 9.72 11.08
CA SER A 37 -5.87 9.53 12.11
C SER A 37 -5.30 8.95 13.41
N ALA A 38 -4.39 7.98 13.32
CA ALA A 38 -3.77 7.35 14.49
C ALA A 38 -2.84 8.32 15.23
N ASN A 39 -2.07 9.14 14.49
CA ASN A 39 -1.21 10.18 15.07
C ASN A 39 -2.03 11.25 15.79
N LYS A 40 -3.11 11.75 15.16
CA LYS A 40 -4.05 12.67 15.82
C LYS A 40 -4.67 12.07 17.07
N ALA A 41 -5.04 10.79 17.04
CA ALA A 41 -5.55 10.12 18.23
C ALA A 41 -4.46 10.02 19.32
N LEU A 42 -3.21 9.77 18.93
CA LEU A 42 -2.07 9.66 19.85
C LEU A 42 -1.76 10.99 20.53
N GLU A 43 -1.82 12.10 19.80
CA GLU A 43 -1.65 13.47 20.32
C GLU A 43 -2.73 13.83 21.36
N ASN A 44 -3.95 13.33 21.18
CA ASN A 44 -5.07 13.59 22.07
C ASN A 44 -5.23 12.55 23.19
N ALA A 45 -4.51 11.42 23.12
CA ALA A 45 -4.62 10.35 24.09
C ALA A 45 -3.95 10.75 25.41
N THR A 46 -4.71 10.73 26.49
CA THR A 46 -4.25 11.07 27.85
C THR A 46 -3.98 9.84 28.71
N GLN A 47 -4.49 8.67 28.29
CA GLN A 47 -4.34 7.43 29.03
C GLN A 47 -3.16 6.60 28.49
N PRO A 48 -2.24 6.11 29.35
CA PRO A 48 -1.09 5.33 28.92
C PRO A 48 -1.43 4.07 28.11
N GLY A 49 -2.49 3.35 28.50
CA GLY A 49 -2.92 2.14 27.78
C GLY A 49 -3.41 2.43 26.36
N GLU A 50 -4.11 3.56 26.17
CA GLU A 50 -4.57 4.03 24.87
C GLU A 50 -3.41 4.48 23.99
N GLN A 51 -2.44 5.21 24.56
CA GLN A 51 -1.21 5.61 23.87
C GLN A 51 -0.41 4.40 23.38
N ILE A 52 -0.27 3.35 24.20
CA ILE A 52 0.44 2.12 23.82
C ILE A 52 -0.25 1.43 22.64
N GLY A 53 -1.59 1.29 22.70
CA GLY A 53 -2.37 0.67 21.63
C GLY A 53 -2.28 1.46 20.31
N LEU A 54 -2.39 2.79 20.38
CA LEU A 54 -2.25 3.67 19.22
C LEU A 54 -0.83 3.66 18.66
N THR A 55 0.20 3.63 19.51
CA THR A 55 1.60 3.54 19.09
C THR A 55 1.86 2.27 18.30
N TYR A 56 1.38 1.13 18.81
CA TYR A 56 1.52 -0.15 18.11
C TYR A 56 0.82 -0.13 16.74
N LYS A 57 -0.38 0.46 16.67
CA LYS A 57 -1.12 0.62 15.42
C LYS A 57 -0.38 1.51 14.42
N THR A 58 0.17 2.64 14.87
CA THR A 58 0.98 3.54 14.04
C THR A 58 2.22 2.81 13.50
N ILE A 59 2.94 2.06 14.34
CA ILE A 59 4.11 1.27 13.90
C ILE A 59 3.70 0.24 12.84
N GLY A 60 2.64 -0.53 13.08
CA GLY A 60 2.16 -1.52 12.12
C GLY A 60 1.77 -0.91 10.77
N LEU A 61 1.10 0.24 10.78
CA LEU A 61 0.74 0.96 9.56
C LEU A 61 1.98 1.52 8.83
N SER A 62 2.98 2.03 9.56
CA SER A 62 4.25 2.49 8.98
C SER A 62 5.00 1.35 8.29
N ILE A 63 5.06 0.16 8.91
CA ILE A 63 5.67 -1.03 8.30
C ILE A 63 4.91 -1.43 7.02
N ALA A 64 3.58 -1.46 7.08
CA ALA A 64 2.75 -1.77 5.91
C ALA A 64 2.99 -0.78 4.76
N SER A 65 3.07 0.52 5.07
CA SER A 65 3.38 1.57 4.09
C SER A 65 4.73 1.34 3.41
N SER A 66 5.77 1.05 4.18
CA SER A 66 7.12 0.78 3.67
C SER A 66 7.15 -0.46 2.75
N ILE A 67 6.49 -1.55 3.15
CA ILE A 67 6.42 -2.77 2.33
C ILE A 67 5.69 -2.51 1.01
N LEU A 68 4.52 -1.85 1.07
CA LEU A 68 3.74 -1.52 -0.13
C LEU A 68 4.48 -0.57 -1.07
N THR A 69 5.25 0.38 -0.51
CA THR A 69 6.09 1.29 -1.29
C THR A 69 7.18 0.51 -2.03
N ALA A 70 7.90 -0.37 -1.34
CA ALA A 70 8.93 -1.21 -1.94
C ALA A 70 8.36 -2.14 -3.04
N ILE A 71 7.16 -2.70 -2.84
CA ILE A 71 6.46 -3.48 -3.86
C ILE A 71 6.11 -2.59 -5.06
N SER A 72 5.57 -1.39 -4.83
CA SER A 72 5.24 -0.43 -5.88
C SER A 72 6.46 -0.10 -6.74
N GLU A 73 7.58 0.22 -6.11
CA GLU A 73 8.84 0.56 -6.80
C GLU A 73 9.36 -0.61 -7.63
N ARG A 74 9.34 -1.83 -7.08
CA ARG A 74 9.77 -3.05 -7.79
C ARG A 74 8.88 -3.36 -8.98
N LEU A 75 7.58 -3.11 -8.84
CA LEU A 75 6.61 -3.37 -9.90
C LEU A 75 6.71 -2.32 -11.01
N ALA A 76 6.89 -1.04 -10.64
CA ALA A 76 7.14 0.06 -11.57
C ALA A 76 8.44 -0.13 -12.35
N ALA A 77 9.51 -0.58 -11.69
CA ALA A 77 10.78 -0.90 -12.35
C ALA A 77 10.68 -2.05 -13.35
N LYS A 78 9.67 -2.93 -13.21
CA LYS A 78 9.41 -4.05 -14.12
C LYS A 78 8.48 -3.68 -15.29
N SER A 79 7.82 -2.53 -15.22
CA SER A 79 7.01 -1.95 -16.32
C SER A 79 7.77 -0.97 -17.22
N ALA A 80 9.00 -0.58 -16.82
CA ALA A 80 9.91 0.23 -17.62
C ALA A 80 10.75 -0.65 -18.56
#